data_AF-A0A956R2A2-F1
#
_entry.id   AF-A0A956R2A2-F1
#
_cell.length_a   1.000
_cell.length_b   1.000
_cell.length_c   1.000
_cell.angle_alpha   90.00
_cell.angle_beta   90.00
_cell.angle_gamma   90.00
#
_symmetry.space_group_name_H-M   'P 1'
#
loop_
_entity.id
_entity.type
_entity.pdbx_description
1 polymer ?
#
loop_
_entity_poly.entity_id
_entity_poly.type
_entity_poly.pdbx_seq_one_letter_code
_entity_poly.pdbx_strand_id
1 'polypeptide(L)'
;PLKTGYDFVYLPEFAEGMAVAYGIGRPDPAVMIQLLFGSYRGLFYLSPVLLLAVWGMGLRLAGPREPGSLRRGDLLLATAIFTWYLLLNSAYYMWDGGAAMGPRHMVPALPFLALGLGPALLRVPRATVILGTIAFAHMLLITAAGPEAPGYGNPVWTYAVPHLSAPTQPGTATTLGRLMGLNGVWSLLPLLGLWWLLWPMEKTPADSA
;
A
#
# COMPACT_ATOMS: atom_id res chain seq x y z
N PRO A 1 -25.75 26.98 0.41
CA PRO A 1 -26.03 25.66 -0.20
C PRO A 1 -24.79 24.77 -0.14
N LEU A 2 -24.84 23.71 0.70
CA LEU A 2 -23.79 22.72 1.02
C LEU A 2 -22.43 22.91 0.31
N LYS A 3 -21.66 23.92 0.73
CA LYS A 3 -20.26 24.05 0.29
C LYS A 3 -19.42 23.08 1.10
N THR A 4 -18.62 22.28 0.41
CA THR A 4 -17.62 21.40 1.00
C THR A 4 -16.27 22.11 1.06
N GLY A 5 -15.30 21.56 1.79
CA GLY A 5 -13.93 22.08 1.78
C GLY A 5 -13.29 22.13 0.38
N TYR A 6 -13.77 21.28 -0.54
CA TYR A 6 -13.29 21.22 -1.92
C TYR A 6 -13.72 22.42 -2.77
N ASP A 7 -14.74 23.17 -2.35
CA ASP A 7 -15.15 24.41 -3.03
C ASP A 7 -14.18 25.59 -2.77
N PHE A 8 -13.23 25.41 -1.85
CA PHE A 8 -12.26 26.41 -1.44
C PHE A 8 -10.81 26.00 -1.78
N VAL A 9 -10.66 25.07 -2.73
CA VAL A 9 -9.34 24.59 -3.16
C VAL A 9 -8.55 25.75 -3.74
N TYR A 10 -7.46 26.10 -3.05
CA TYR A 10 -6.65 27.27 -3.38
C TYR A 10 -5.82 27.10 -4.66
N LEU A 11 -5.42 25.86 -4.98
CA LEU A 11 -4.61 25.56 -6.17
C LEU A 11 -5.52 25.47 -7.41
N PRO A 12 -5.33 26.35 -8.43
CA PRO A 12 -6.21 26.40 -9.60
C PRO A 12 -6.31 25.07 -10.35
N GLU A 13 -5.20 24.35 -10.48
CA GLU A 13 -5.14 23.03 -11.13
C GLU A 13 -6.08 21.99 -10.47
N PHE A 14 -6.11 21.97 -9.14
CA PHE A 14 -6.98 21.06 -8.40
C PHE A 14 -8.44 21.51 -8.44
N ALA A 15 -8.68 22.83 -8.42
CA ALA A 15 -10.02 23.37 -8.57
C ALA A 15 -10.60 23.03 -9.95
N GLU A 16 -9.81 23.11 -11.01
CA GLU A 16 -10.21 22.74 -12.37
C GLU A 16 -10.52 21.24 -12.48
N GLY A 17 -9.61 20.38 -11.99
CA GLY A 17 -9.81 18.93 -12.02
C GLY A 17 -11.04 18.45 -11.24
N MET A 18 -11.42 19.17 -10.17
CA MET A 18 -12.60 18.84 -9.35
C MET A 18 -13.89 19.56 -9.78
N ALA A 19 -13.82 20.51 -10.71
CA ALA A 19 -14.96 21.34 -11.10
C ALA A 19 -16.16 20.53 -11.62
N VAL A 20 -15.92 19.36 -12.21
CA VAL A 20 -16.94 18.46 -12.73
C VAL A 20 -17.00 17.20 -11.89
N ALA A 21 -18.13 16.97 -11.22
CA ALA A 21 -18.39 15.78 -10.40
C ALA A 21 -17.26 15.44 -9.40
N TYR A 22 -16.60 16.45 -8.83
CA TYR A 22 -15.44 16.29 -7.95
C TYR A 22 -14.28 15.50 -8.59
N GLY A 23 -14.16 15.57 -9.92
CA GLY A 23 -13.10 14.93 -10.70
C GLY A 23 -13.30 13.43 -10.92
N ILE A 24 -14.51 12.92 -10.71
CA ILE A 24 -14.88 11.52 -10.97
C ILE A 24 -15.55 11.44 -12.35
N GLY A 25 -14.86 10.82 -13.30
CA GLY A 25 -15.33 10.56 -14.65
C GLY A 25 -15.77 9.11 -14.87
N ARG A 26 -15.48 8.59 -16.07
CA ARG A 26 -15.64 7.16 -16.39
C ARG A 26 -14.33 6.42 -16.08
N PRO A 27 -14.39 5.18 -15.57
CA PRO A 27 -13.20 4.37 -15.38
C PRO A 27 -12.39 4.22 -16.67
N ASP A 28 -11.10 4.52 -16.61
CA ASP A 28 -10.19 4.36 -17.75
C ASP A 28 -9.41 3.02 -17.65
N PRO A 29 -9.57 2.09 -18.61
CA PRO A 29 -8.82 0.83 -18.64
C PRO A 29 -7.29 1.01 -18.68
N ALA A 30 -6.78 2.05 -19.33
CA ALA A 30 -5.35 2.33 -19.38
C ALA A 30 -4.83 2.71 -17.98
N VAL A 31 -5.59 3.53 -17.25
CA VAL A 31 -5.28 3.86 -15.85
C VAL A 31 -5.37 2.62 -14.97
N MET A 32 -6.37 1.74 -15.15
CA MET A 32 -6.44 0.48 -14.40
C MET A 32 -5.18 -0.37 -14.59
N ILE A 33 -4.67 -0.49 -15.81
CA ILE A 33 -3.43 -1.23 -16.09
C ILE A 33 -2.23 -0.55 -15.39
N GLN A 34 -2.15 0.78 -15.41
CA GLN A 34 -1.10 1.51 -14.69
C GLN A 34 -1.19 1.33 -13.17
N LEU A 35 -2.40 1.35 -12.60
CA LEU A 35 -2.66 1.13 -11.18
C LEU A 35 -2.32 -0.29 -10.73
N LEU A 36 -2.47 -1.28 -11.59
CA LEU A 36 -2.18 -2.68 -11.25
C LEU A 36 -0.72 -3.06 -11.53
N PHE A 37 -0.18 -2.66 -12.69
CA PHE A 37 1.09 -3.18 -13.21
C PHE A 37 2.12 -2.10 -13.58
N GLY A 38 1.73 -0.82 -13.57
CA GLY A 38 2.62 0.27 -13.96
C GLY A 38 3.84 0.39 -13.04
N SER A 39 4.98 0.79 -13.60
CA SER A 39 6.23 0.98 -12.83
C SER A 39 6.18 2.23 -11.92
N TYR A 40 5.24 3.13 -12.14
CA TYR A 40 5.07 4.37 -11.37
C TYR A 40 4.23 4.17 -10.09
N ARG A 41 3.03 3.58 -10.23
CA ARG A 41 2.05 3.40 -9.13
C ARG A 41 1.47 1.98 -9.05
N GLY A 42 2.04 1.02 -9.76
CA GLY A 42 1.47 -0.32 -9.90
C GLY A 42 1.44 -1.09 -8.59
N LEU A 43 0.26 -1.54 -8.19
CA LEU A 43 0.05 -2.31 -6.97
C LEU A 43 0.86 -3.62 -6.99
N PHE A 44 0.80 -4.38 -8.08
CA PHE A 44 1.51 -5.66 -8.22
C PHE A 44 2.99 -5.48 -8.56
N TYR A 45 3.37 -4.32 -9.09
CA TYR A 45 4.78 -3.96 -9.24
C TYR A 45 5.44 -3.79 -7.87
N LEU A 46 4.78 -3.06 -6.97
CA LEU A 46 5.30 -2.75 -5.64
C LEU A 46 5.12 -3.91 -4.66
N SER A 47 3.99 -4.61 -4.75
CA SER A 47 3.62 -5.72 -3.87
C SER A 47 3.24 -6.95 -4.69
N PRO A 48 4.22 -7.65 -5.29
CA PRO A 48 3.95 -8.79 -6.17
C PRO A 48 3.23 -9.96 -5.47
N VAL A 49 3.34 -10.06 -4.14
CA VAL A 49 2.60 -11.03 -3.33
C VAL A 49 1.07 -10.89 -3.48
N LEU A 50 0.58 -9.70 -3.81
CA LEU A 50 -0.85 -9.47 -4.01
C LEU A 50 -1.40 -10.15 -5.27
N LEU A 51 -0.56 -10.54 -6.24
CA LEU A 51 -0.98 -11.43 -7.33
C LEU A 51 -1.39 -12.80 -6.80
N LEU A 52 -0.64 -13.32 -5.82
CA LEU A 52 -1.01 -14.57 -5.15
C LEU A 52 -2.26 -14.40 -4.31
N ALA A 53 -2.53 -13.20 -3.77
CA ALA A 53 -3.78 -12.90 -3.10
C ALA A 53 -4.97 -12.97 -4.07
N VAL A 54 -4.87 -12.37 -5.26
CA VAL A 54 -5.90 -12.50 -6.32
C VAL A 54 -6.12 -13.98 -6.68
N TRP A 55 -5.03 -14.72 -6.89
CA TRP A 55 -5.10 -16.14 -7.23
C TRP A 55 -5.75 -16.98 -6.12
N GLY A 56 -5.34 -16.78 -4.87
CA GLY A 56 -5.90 -17.49 -3.72
C GLY A 56 -7.37 -17.15 -3.45
N MET A 57 -7.78 -15.91 -3.72
CA MET A 57 -9.20 -15.52 -3.74
C MET A 57 -9.98 -16.32 -4.78
N GLY A 58 -9.47 -16.42 -6.00
CA GLY A 58 -10.07 -17.21 -7.09
C GLY A 58 -10.17 -18.71 -6.75
N LEU A 59 -9.11 -19.29 -6.16
CA LEU A 59 -9.13 -20.67 -5.69
C LEU A 59 -10.24 -20.93 -4.66
N ARG A 60 -10.46 -19.98 -3.74
CA ARG A 60 -11.47 -20.11 -2.70
C ARG A 60 -12.89 -19.92 -3.22
N LEU A 61 -13.09 -19.03 -4.20
CA LEU A 61 -14.37 -18.82 -4.86
C LEU A 61 -14.80 -20.03 -5.71
N ALA A 62 -13.85 -20.64 -6.44
CA ALA A 62 -14.10 -21.80 -7.29
C ALA A 62 -14.17 -23.13 -6.52
N GLY A 63 -13.49 -23.22 -5.37
CA GLY A 63 -13.37 -24.45 -4.61
C GLY A 63 -14.58 -24.84 -3.75
N PRO A 64 -14.56 -26.06 -3.18
CA PRO A 64 -15.54 -26.50 -2.19
C PRO A 64 -15.40 -25.71 -0.89
N ARG A 65 -16.48 -25.61 -0.11
CA ARG A 65 -16.46 -24.90 1.16
C ARG A 65 -15.69 -25.70 2.21
N GLU A 66 -14.54 -25.19 2.64
CA GLU A 66 -13.84 -25.70 3.82
C GLU A 66 -14.49 -25.25 5.14
N PRO A 67 -14.63 -26.14 6.14
CA PRO A 67 -15.08 -25.79 7.49
C PRO A 67 -14.23 -24.67 8.11
N GLY A 68 -14.85 -23.74 8.84
CA GLY A 68 -14.14 -22.64 9.52
C GLY A 68 -13.69 -21.47 8.62
N SER A 69 -13.90 -21.55 7.31
CA SER A 69 -13.52 -20.48 6.38
C SER A 69 -14.67 -19.51 6.04
N LEU A 70 -14.28 -18.34 5.52
CA LEU A 70 -15.20 -17.31 5.01
C LEU A 70 -16.23 -17.88 4.03
N ARG A 71 -17.44 -17.31 4.04
CA ARG A 71 -18.52 -17.69 3.12
C ARG A 71 -18.21 -17.16 1.73
N ARG A 72 -18.79 -17.78 0.70
CA ARG A 72 -18.67 -17.30 -0.68
C ARG A 72 -19.14 -15.84 -0.82
N GLY A 73 -20.22 -15.48 -0.12
CA GLY A 73 -20.70 -14.09 -0.07
C GLY A 73 -19.66 -13.10 0.46
N ASP A 74 -18.93 -13.45 1.52
CA ASP A 74 -17.89 -12.60 2.11
C ASP A 74 -16.73 -12.37 1.13
N LEU A 75 -16.34 -13.41 0.39
CA LEU A 75 -15.29 -13.34 -0.63
C LEU A 75 -15.72 -12.54 -1.86
N LEU A 76 -16.97 -12.67 -2.28
CA LEU A 76 -17.55 -11.85 -3.34
C LEU A 76 -17.63 -10.38 -2.92
N LEU A 77 -18.02 -10.09 -1.68
CA LEU A 77 -18.02 -8.74 -1.13
C LEU A 77 -16.60 -8.17 -1.11
N ALA A 78 -15.61 -8.93 -0.61
CA ALA A 78 -14.21 -8.52 -0.61
C ALA A 78 -13.70 -8.19 -2.03
N THR A 79 -14.06 -9.03 -3.01
CA THR A 79 -13.72 -8.84 -4.43
C THR A 79 -14.42 -7.61 -5.01
N ALA A 80 -15.68 -7.38 -4.65
CA ALA A 80 -16.46 -6.23 -5.06
C ALA A 80 -15.87 -4.93 -4.50
N ILE A 81 -15.45 -4.91 -3.23
CA ILE A 81 -14.77 -3.77 -2.60
C ILE A 81 -13.47 -3.45 -3.35
N PHE A 82 -12.62 -4.45 -3.61
CA PHE A 82 -11.39 -4.23 -4.37
C PHE A 82 -11.65 -3.69 -5.77
N THR A 83 -12.60 -4.28 -6.48
CA THR A 83 -13.00 -3.85 -7.82
C THR A 83 -13.55 -2.44 -7.82
N TRP A 84 -14.36 -2.10 -6.82
CA TRP A 84 -14.94 -0.77 -6.65
C TRP A 84 -13.85 0.30 -6.49
N TYR A 85 -12.88 0.10 -5.58
CA TYR A 85 -11.79 1.06 -5.39
C TYR A 85 -10.88 1.17 -6.62
N LEU A 86 -10.66 0.07 -7.36
CA LEU A 86 -9.92 0.12 -8.63
C LEU A 86 -10.65 0.98 -9.68
N LEU A 87 -11.96 0.77 -9.85
CA LEU A 87 -12.78 1.52 -10.80
C LEU A 87 -12.93 2.99 -10.40
N LEU A 88 -13.14 3.25 -9.11
CA LEU A 88 -13.25 4.60 -8.58
C LEU A 88 -11.94 5.37 -8.78
N ASN A 89 -10.81 4.73 -8.48
CA ASN A 89 -9.51 5.35 -8.64
C ASN A 89 -9.17 5.58 -10.13
N SER A 90 -9.49 4.65 -11.01
CA SER A 90 -9.26 4.83 -12.45
C SER A 90 -10.20 5.84 -13.11
N ALA A 91 -11.30 6.19 -12.46
CA ALA A 91 -12.20 7.27 -12.89
C ALA A 91 -11.78 8.64 -12.35
N TYR A 92 -10.86 8.71 -11.39
CA TYR A 92 -10.48 9.94 -10.72
C TYR A 92 -9.40 10.70 -11.50
N TYR A 93 -9.55 12.01 -11.69
CA TYR A 93 -8.61 12.82 -12.47
C TYR A 93 -7.17 12.75 -11.94
N MET A 94 -7.00 12.70 -10.60
CA MET A 94 -5.73 12.54 -9.90
C MET A 94 -5.55 11.09 -9.41
N TRP A 95 -5.71 10.16 -10.34
CA TRP A 95 -5.58 8.71 -10.11
C TRP A 95 -4.22 8.31 -9.55
N ASP A 96 -3.18 9.08 -9.88
CA ASP A 96 -1.79 8.84 -9.48
C ASP A 96 -1.58 9.08 -7.98
N GLY A 97 -2.47 9.86 -7.37
CA GLY A 97 -2.43 10.13 -5.95
C GLY A 97 -1.19 10.93 -5.52
N GLY A 98 -0.73 11.88 -6.34
CA GLY A 98 0.29 12.86 -5.94
C GLY A 98 1.53 12.23 -5.28
N ALA A 99 2.04 12.85 -4.21
CA ALA A 99 3.19 12.33 -3.46
C ALA A 99 2.82 11.07 -2.66
N ALA A 100 3.09 9.91 -3.25
CA ALA A 100 2.84 8.60 -2.68
C ALA A 100 3.78 7.59 -3.35
N MET A 101 3.86 6.35 -2.86
CA MET A 101 4.58 5.31 -3.58
C MET A 101 3.67 4.52 -4.53
N GLY A 102 2.57 3.99 -3.99
CA GLY A 102 1.63 3.16 -4.73
C GLY A 102 0.32 3.89 -5.02
N PRO A 103 -0.71 3.16 -5.44
CA PRO A 103 -2.00 3.73 -5.77
C PRO A 103 -2.75 4.02 -4.46
N ARG A 104 -2.44 5.15 -3.82
CA ARG A 104 -2.88 5.47 -2.43
C ARG A 104 -4.39 5.34 -2.22
N HIS A 105 -5.17 5.65 -3.25
CA HIS A 105 -6.62 5.59 -3.21
C HIS A 105 -7.16 4.15 -3.16
N MET A 106 -6.35 3.14 -3.47
CA MET A 106 -6.69 1.72 -3.34
C MET A 106 -6.30 1.11 -1.99
N VAL A 107 -5.59 1.84 -1.11
CA VAL A 107 -5.15 1.34 0.20
C VAL A 107 -6.31 0.76 1.04
N PRO A 108 -7.51 1.37 1.11
CA PRO A 108 -8.63 0.82 1.86
C PRO A 108 -9.10 -0.56 1.37
N ALA A 109 -8.84 -0.92 0.12
CA ALA A 109 -9.21 -2.22 -0.45
C ALA A 109 -8.21 -3.34 -0.16
N LEU A 110 -6.97 -3.03 0.23
CA LEU A 110 -5.89 -4.00 0.38
C LEU A 110 -6.18 -5.11 1.41
N PRO A 111 -6.78 -4.84 2.59
CA PRO A 111 -7.10 -5.90 3.54
C PRO A 111 -8.07 -6.95 2.96
N PHE A 112 -9.01 -6.52 2.12
CA PHE A 112 -10.00 -7.40 1.49
C PHE A 112 -9.37 -8.28 0.43
N LEU A 113 -8.46 -7.72 -0.38
CA LEU A 113 -7.67 -8.51 -1.32
C LEU A 113 -6.76 -9.51 -0.57
N ALA A 114 -6.13 -9.06 0.52
CA ALA A 114 -5.21 -9.86 1.33
C ALA A 114 -5.84 -11.12 1.95
N LEU A 115 -7.18 -11.20 2.06
CA LEU A 115 -7.88 -12.43 2.46
C LEU A 115 -7.53 -13.63 1.57
N GLY A 116 -7.18 -13.39 0.30
CA GLY A 116 -6.73 -14.42 -0.62
C GLY A 116 -5.32 -14.94 -0.35
N LEU A 117 -4.52 -14.28 0.51
CA LEU A 117 -3.18 -14.75 0.87
C LEU A 117 -3.20 -16.04 1.69
N GLY A 118 -4.25 -16.29 2.48
CA GLY A 118 -4.37 -17.52 3.27
C GLY A 118 -4.29 -18.78 2.39
N PRO A 119 -5.18 -18.95 1.41
CA PRO A 119 -5.10 -20.06 0.45
C PRO A 119 -3.77 -20.11 -0.33
N ALA A 120 -3.22 -18.96 -0.71
CA ALA A 120 -1.93 -18.91 -1.39
C ALA A 120 -0.78 -19.42 -0.52
N LEU A 121 -0.75 -19.04 0.76
CA LEU A 121 0.26 -19.48 1.70
C LEU A 121 0.20 -20.99 1.94
N LEU A 122 -1.00 -21.58 1.96
CA LEU A 122 -1.18 -23.03 2.09
C LEU A 122 -0.77 -23.80 0.83
N ARG A 123 -1.00 -23.24 -0.36
CA ARG A 123 -0.73 -23.90 -1.65
C ARG A 123 0.71 -23.71 -2.13
N VAL A 124 1.24 -22.50 -2.01
CA VAL A 124 2.59 -22.10 -2.47
C VAL A 124 3.31 -21.28 -1.39
N PRO A 125 3.60 -21.87 -0.21
CA PRO A 125 4.17 -21.13 0.90
C PRO A 125 5.48 -20.43 0.55
N ARG A 126 6.38 -21.13 -0.17
CA ARG A 126 7.67 -20.58 -0.58
C ARG A 126 7.53 -19.35 -1.48
N ALA A 127 6.68 -19.42 -2.50
CA ALA A 127 6.44 -18.29 -3.40
C ALA A 127 5.78 -17.12 -2.65
N THR A 128 4.82 -17.40 -1.77
CA THR A 128 4.14 -16.38 -0.95
C THR A 128 5.12 -15.66 -0.04
N VAL A 129 6.01 -16.39 0.64
CA VAL A 129 7.04 -15.80 1.50
C VAL A 129 8.05 -15.00 0.68
N ILE A 130 8.57 -15.52 -0.43
CA ILE A 130 9.55 -14.80 -1.27
C ILE A 130 8.96 -13.48 -1.78
N LEU A 131 7.77 -13.52 -2.39
CA LEU A 131 7.13 -12.31 -2.91
C LEU A 131 6.70 -11.36 -1.78
N GLY A 132 6.31 -11.90 -0.63
CA GLY A 132 6.01 -11.11 0.57
C GLY A 132 7.23 -10.37 1.09
N THR A 133 8.39 -11.03 1.11
CA THR A 133 9.67 -10.42 1.48
C THR A 133 10.09 -9.32 0.51
N ILE A 134 9.86 -9.50 -0.80
CA ILE A 134 10.10 -8.45 -1.80
C ILE A 134 9.21 -7.23 -1.54
N ALA A 135 7.91 -7.45 -1.33
CA ALA A 135 6.96 -6.39 -1.01
C ALA A 135 7.37 -5.64 0.28
N PHE A 136 7.75 -6.40 1.31
CA PHE A 136 8.25 -5.86 2.57
C PHE A 136 9.52 -5.02 2.35
N ALA A 137 10.48 -5.51 1.56
CA ALA A 137 11.71 -4.78 1.25
C ALA A 137 11.42 -3.45 0.55
N HIS A 138 10.51 -3.42 -0.43
CA HIS A 138 10.09 -2.16 -1.05
C HIS A 138 9.52 -1.18 0.00
N MET A 139 8.56 -1.62 0.82
CA MET A 139 7.95 -0.79 1.87
C MET A 139 8.99 -0.27 2.87
N LEU A 140 9.97 -1.10 3.23
CA LEU A 140 11.05 -0.75 4.13
C LEU A 140 11.96 0.34 3.53
N LEU A 141 12.37 0.18 2.27
CA LEU A 141 13.20 1.15 1.55
C LEU A 141 12.52 2.52 1.49
N ILE A 142 11.21 2.55 1.25
CA ILE A 142 10.45 3.79 1.14
C ILE A 142 10.22 4.43 2.50
N THR A 143 9.92 3.63 3.52
CA THR A 143 9.79 4.12 4.90
C THR A 143 11.12 4.75 5.35
N ALA A 144 12.26 4.16 4.96
CA ALA A 144 13.58 4.71 5.23
C ALA A 144 13.91 5.93 4.36
N ALA A 145 13.41 6.03 3.13
CA ALA A 145 13.66 7.14 2.20
C ALA A 145 12.81 8.39 2.50
N GLY A 146 11.57 8.18 2.91
CA GLY A 146 10.50 9.17 2.95
C GLY A 146 9.30 8.66 2.12
N PRO A 147 8.06 8.70 2.64
CA PRO A 147 6.88 8.17 1.93
C PRO A 147 6.42 9.05 0.75
N GLU A 148 6.98 10.25 0.60
CA GLU A 148 6.57 11.29 -0.36
C GLU A 148 7.24 11.11 -1.73
N ALA A 149 7.17 9.91 -2.31
CA ALA A 149 7.76 9.69 -3.63
C ALA A 149 7.09 10.60 -4.69
N PRO A 150 7.89 11.21 -5.60
CA PRO A 150 7.44 12.27 -6.48
C PRO A 150 6.37 11.81 -7.47
N GLY A 151 5.74 12.78 -8.13
CA GLY A 151 4.70 12.59 -9.13
C GLY A 151 5.17 11.96 -10.46
N TYR A 152 6.37 11.39 -10.51
CA TYR A 152 6.99 10.87 -11.73
C TYR A 152 8.04 9.81 -11.42
N GLY A 153 8.36 8.99 -12.44
CA GLY A 153 9.42 7.99 -12.38
C GLY A 153 9.05 6.76 -11.55
N ASN A 154 10.05 5.95 -11.21
CA ASN A 154 9.88 4.75 -10.40
C ASN A 154 10.10 5.05 -8.91
N PRO A 155 9.13 4.81 -8.03
CA PRO A 155 9.24 5.21 -6.63
C PRO A 155 10.34 4.46 -5.86
N VAL A 156 10.71 3.25 -6.29
CA VAL A 156 11.77 2.46 -5.65
C VAL A 156 13.14 2.87 -6.18
N TRP A 157 13.33 2.76 -7.48
CA TRP A 157 14.67 2.86 -8.09
C TRP A 157 15.11 4.29 -8.36
N THR A 158 14.19 5.17 -8.79
CA THR A 158 14.55 6.56 -9.10
C THR A 158 14.37 7.50 -7.92
N TYR A 159 13.63 7.08 -6.88
CA TYR A 159 13.41 7.88 -5.68
C TYR A 159 13.98 7.25 -4.41
N ALA A 160 13.44 6.12 -3.94
CA ALA A 160 13.77 5.60 -2.61
C ALA A 160 15.26 5.27 -2.48
N VAL A 161 15.84 4.51 -3.42
CA VAL A 161 17.25 4.08 -3.38
C VAL A 161 18.22 5.26 -3.32
N PRO A 162 18.16 6.26 -4.23
CA PRO A 162 19.01 7.46 -4.14
C PRO A 162 18.84 8.25 -2.84
N HIS A 163 17.61 8.30 -2.30
CA HIS A 163 17.32 9.09 -1.09
C HIS A 163 17.82 8.44 0.19
N LEU A 164 18.20 7.15 0.18
CA LEU A 164 18.76 6.49 1.37
C LEU A 164 20.06 7.16 1.84
N SER A 165 20.93 7.55 0.91
CA SER A 165 22.20 8.24 1.23
C SER A 165 22.09 9.76 1.23
N ALA A 166 20.99 10.31 0.75
CA ALA A 166 20.80 11.75 0.69
C ALA A 166 20.54 12.34 2.09
N PRO A 167 21.12 13.52 2.40
CA PRO A 167 20.84 14.21 3.65
C PRO A 167 19.35 14.56 3.75
N THR A 168 18.84 14.52 4.98
CA THR A 168 17.47 14.91 5.29
C THR A 168 17.22 16.36 4.90
N GLN A 169 16.20 16.60 4.08
CA GLN A 169 15.79 17.95 3.70
C GLN A 169 14.76 18.49 4.71
N PRO A 170 14.84 19.76 5.12
CA PRO A 170 13.82 20.37 5.95
C PRO A 170 12.45 20.36 5.25
N GLY A 171 11.38 20.05 6.01
CA GLY A 171 10.01 20.14 5.52
C GLY A 171 9.47 18.92 4.76
N THR A 172 10.23 17.82 4.67
CA THR A 172 9.74 16.54 4.13
C THR A 172 9.22 15.62 5.23
N ALA A 173 8.44 14.60 4.87
CA ALA A 173 8.12 13.53 5.81
C ALA A 173 9.38 12.72 6.16
N THR A 174 9.83 12.80 7.42
CA THR A 174 11.06 12.14 7.89
C THR A 174 10.80 11.15 9.03
N THR A 175 11.69 10.17 9.19
CA THR A 175 11.67 9.26 10.34
C THR A 175 12.46 9.85 11.51
N LEU A 176 12.18 9.40 12.73
CA LEU A 176 12.91 9.83 13.92
C LEU A 176 14.43 9.61 13.77
N GLY A 177 14.86 8.50 13.15
CA GLY A 177 16.29 8.27 12.92
C GLY A 177 16.90 9.28 11.95
N ARG A 178 16.20 9.68 10.89
CA ARG A 178 16.67 10.76 10.00
C ARG A 178 16.77 12.10 10.71
N LEU A 179 15.86 12.38 11.63
CA LEU A 179 15.90 13.55 12.54
C LEU A 179 17.14 13.50 13.45
N MET A 180 17.55 12.31 13.88
CA MET A 180 18.78 12.08 14.65
C MET A 180 20.06 12.05 13.79
N GLY A 181 19.96 12.31 12.48
CA GLY A 181 21.09 12.29 11.56
C GLY A 181 21.50 10.89 11.07
N LEU A 182 20.70 9.85 11.35
CA LEU A 182 20.92 8.51 10.82
C LEU A 182 20.44 8.43 9.37
N ASN A 183 21.30 7.90 8.49
CA ASN A 183 21.01 7.78 7.06
C ASN A 183 20.56 6.35 6.69
N GLY A 184 19.85 6.24 5.56
CA GLY A 184 19.45 4.99 4.96
C GLY A 184 18.62 4.10 5.89
N VAL A 185 18.90 2.80 5.86
CA VAL A 185 18.19 1.80 6.69
C VAL A 185 18.44 1.99 8.19
N TRP A 186 19.54 2.64 8.58
CA TRP A 186 19.84 2.94 9.98
C TRP A 186 18.88 3.97 10.58
N SER A 187 18.20 4.75 9.73
CA SER A 187 17.13 5.65 10.18
C SER A 187 15.96 4.91 10.86
N LEU A 188 15.88 3.59 10.71
CA LEU A 188 14.89 2.74 11.35
C LEU A 188 15.34 2.19 12.71
N LEU A 189 16.58 2.45 13.16
CA LEU A 189 17.08 2.00 14.47
C LEU A 189 16.20 2.49 15.63
N PRO A 190 15.73 3.76 15.67
CA PRO A 190 14.82 4.19 16.74
C PRO A 190 13.49 3.44 16.73
N LEU A 191 13.00 3.06 15.54
CA LEU A 191 11.78 2.24 15.41
C LEU A 191 12.02 0.83 15.97
N LEU A 192 13.16 0.20 15.64
CA LEU A 192 13.53 -1.11 16.18
C LEU A 192 13.76 -1.07 17.69
N GLY A 193 14.38 0.00 18.21
CA GLY A 193 14.59 0.20 19.64
C GLY A 193 13.27 0.39 20.39
N LEU A 194 12.33 1.15 19.83
CA LEU A 194 10.98 1.29 20.38
C LEU A 194 10.24 -0.05 20.37
N TRP A 195 10.32 -0.79 19.25
CA TRP A 195 9.71 -2.10 19.15
C TRP A 195 10.28 -3.10 20.16
N TRP A 196 11.59 -3.11 20.37
CA TRP A 196 12.25 -3.91 21.41
C TRP A 196 11.78 -3.53 22.81
N LEU A 197 11.70 -2.24 23.11
CA LEU A 197 11.26 -1.74 24.43
C LEU A 197 9.79 -2.07 24.72
N LEU A 198 8.94 -2.03 23.69
CA LEU A 198 7.53 -2.37 23.77
C LEU A 198 7.26 -3.86 23.56
N TRP A 199 8.28 -4.66 23.23
CA TRP A 199 8.13 -6.08 23.01
C TRP A 199 7.66 -6.70 24.32
N PRO A 200 6.50 -7.39 24.34
CA PRO A 200 6.06 -8.07 25.54
C PRO A 200 7.08 -9.16 25.84
N MET A 201 7.97 -8.90 26.80
CA MET A 201 8.71 -9.96 27.46
C MET A 201 7.65 -10.78 28.17
N GLU A 202 7.32 -11.97 27.64
CA GLU A 202 6.60 -12.97 28.42
C GLU A 202 7.31 -13.07 29.76
N LYS A 203 6.62 -12.68 30.84
CA LYS A 203 7.06 -13.05 32.17
C LYS A 203 7.04 -14.57 32.17
N THR A 204 8.22 -15.17 32.15
CA THR A 204 8.38 -16.59 32.42
C THR A 204 7.68 -16.83 33.77
N PRO A 205 6.80 -17.83 33.90
CA PRO A 205 6.22 -18.18 35.19
C PRO A 205 7.31 -18.82 36.04
N ALA A 206 8.19 -18.00 36.59
CA ALA A 206 9.07 -18.34 37.69
C ALA A 206 8.44 -17.67 38.91
N ASP A 207 7.51 -18.38 39.54
CA ASP A 207 7.15 -18.32 40.98
C ASP A 207 5.99 -19.31 41.25
N SER A 208 6.20 -20.57 40.88
CA SER A 208 5.51 -21.69 41.51
C SER A 208 6.55 -22.59 42.16
N ALA A 209 7.00 -22.19 43.35
CA ALA A 209 7.59 -23.04 44.37
C ALA A 209 7.33 -22.42 45.74
#